data_AF-A0A066UGN0-F1
#
_entry.id   AF-A0A066UGN0-F1
#
_cell.length_a   1.000
_cell.length_b   1.000
_cell.length_c   1.000
_cell.angle_alpha   90.00
_cell.angle_beta   90.00
_cell.angle_gamma   90.00
#
_symmetry.space_group_name_H-M   'P 1'
#
loop_
_entity.id
_entity.type
_entity.pdbx_description
1 polymer ?
#
loop_
_entity_poly.entity_id
_entity_poly.type
_entity_poly.pdbx_seq_one_letter_code
_entity_poly.pdbx_strand_id
1 'polypeptide(L)' 'MAVKITHLTNGQQVRFANADGARRYAEIMGGGVDKWRFTVVPEDPMLRKMSDSVVNVPVWRMTSR' A
#
# COMPACT_ATOMS: atom_id res chain seq x y z
N MET A 1 -9.84 -0.01 1.03
CA MET A 1 -9.74 -1.02 -0.04
C MET A 1 -8.52 -0.69 -0.90
N ALA A 2 -7.38 -1.30 -0.57
CA ALA A 2 -6.15 -1.09 -1.30
C ALA A 2 -6.20 -1.77 -2.68
N VAL A 3 -5.60 -1.13 -3.69
CA VAL A 3 -5.55 -1.65 -5.07
C VAL A 3 -4.11 -1.63 -5.54
N LYS A 4 -3.67 -2.72 -6.17
CA LYS A 4 -2.41 -2.81 -6.86
C LYS A 4 -2.67 -2.79 -8.36
N ILE A 5 -1.99 -1.93 -9.09
CA ILE A 5 -2.00 -1.91 -10.56
C ILE A 5 -0.70 -2.45 -11.10
N THR A 6 -0.77 -3.12 -12.24
CA THR A 6 0.39 -3.67 -12.95
C THR A 6 0.32 -3.31 -14.42
N HIS A 7 1.36 -2.66 -14.94
CA HIS A 7 1.42 -2.29 -16.35
C HIS A 7 1.75 -3.52 -17.21
N LEU A 8 0.98 -3.70 -18.27
CA LEU A 8 1.00 -4.93 -19.08
C LEU A 8 2.29 -5.08 -19.91
N THR A 9 2.92 -3.97 -20.30
CA THR A 9 4.07 -4.01 -21.22
C THR A 9 5.41 -4.16 -20.52
N ASN A 10 5.60 -3.49 -19.38
CA ASN A 10 6.88 -3.44 -18.65
C ASN A 10 6.82 -4.11 -17.28
N GLY A 11 5.66 -4.61 -16.86
CA GLY A 11 5.48 -5.26 -15.56
C GLY A 11 5.60 -4.32 -14.36
N GLN A 12 5.56 -2.99 -14.57
CA GLN A 12 5.63 -2.02 -13.48
C GLN A 12 4.45 -2.20 -12.53
N GLN A 13 4.73 -2.23 -11.23
CA GLN A 13 3.70 -2.42 -10.19
C GLN A 13 3.63 -1.19 -9.29
N VAL A 14 2.40 -0.74 -9.02
CA VAL A 14 2.14 0.41 -8.13
C VAL A 14 0.97 0.08 -7.22
N ARG A 15 1.07 0.45 -5.93
CA ARG A 15 0.02 0.26 -4.93
C ARG A 15 -0.64 1.58 -4.56
N PHE A 16 -1.96 1.55 -4.46
CA PHE A 16 -2.81 2.67 -4.09
C PHE A 16 -3.73 2.30 -2.93
N ALA A 17 -4.08 3.28 -2.12
CA ALA A 17 -5.02 3.12 -1.01
C ALA A 17 -6.48 2.98 -1.47
N ASN A 18 -6.79 3.43 -2.70
CA ASN A 18 -8.12 3.42 -3.30
C ASN A 18 -8.06 3.19 -4.82
N ALA A 19 -9.20 2.80 -5.41
CA ALA A 19 -9.31 2.53 -6.84
C ALA A 19 -9.27 3.79 -7.71
N ASP A 20 -9.84 4.90 -7.23
CA ASP A 20 -9.88 6.17 -7.95
C ASP A 20 -8.48 6.74 -8.23
N GLY A 21 -7.60 6.72 -7.23
CA GLY A 21 -6.22 7.16 -7.37
C GLY A 21 -5.43 6.28 -8.35
N ALA A 22 -5.67 4.97 -8.30
CA ALA A 22 -5.08 4.02 -9.24
C ALA A 22 -5.51 4.29 -10.69
N ARG A 23 -6.81 4.55 -10.89
CA ARG A 23 -7.37 4.86 -12.21
C ARG A 23 -6.79 6.17 -12.76
N ARG A 24 -6.77 7.22 -11.93
CA ARG A 24 -6.25 8.52 -12.32
C ARG A 24 -4.77 8.48 -12.67
N TYR A 25 -3.98 7.68 -11.95
CA TYR A 25 -2.58 7.44 -12.31
C TYR A 25 -2.45 6.74 -13.68
N ALA A 26 -3.23 5.69 -13.91
CA ALA A 26 -3.21 4.98 -15.20
C ALA A 26 -3.62 5.89 -16.37
N GLU A 27 -4.60 6.77 -16.15
CA GLU A 27 -5.06 7.74 -17.16
C GLU A 27 -4.03 8.85 -17.45
N ILE A 28 -3.42 9.43 -16.41
CA ILE A 28 -2.53 10.59 -16.58
C ILE A 28 -1.09 10.16 -16.92
N MET A 29 -0.55 9.21 -16.17
CA MET A 29 0.88 8.83 -16.23
C MET A 29 1.09 7.49 -16.94
N GLY A 30 0.08 6.62 -16.91
CA GLY A 30 0.17 5.24 -17.36
C GLY A 30 -0.24 4.98 -18.80
N GLY A 31 -0.61 6.01 -19.57
CA GLY A 31 -0.97 5.88 -20.99
C GLY A 31 -2.33 5.22 -21.26
N GLY A 32 -3.23 5.19 -20.27
CA GLY A 32 -4.57 4.63 -20.38
C GLY A 32 -4.82 3.45 -19.44
N VAL A 33 -6.04 3.33 -18.91
CA VAL A 33 -6.44 2.25 -17.98
C VAL A 33 -6.30 0.86 -18.60
N ASP A 34 -6.50 0.75 -19.91
CA ASP A 34 -6.38 -0.48 -20.71
C ASP A 34 -4.96 -1.08 -20.67
N LYS A 35 -3.94 -0.26 -20.44
CA LYS A 35 -2.55 -0.69 -20.30
C LYS A 35 -2.24 -1.31 -18.94
N TRP A 36 -3.19 -1.27 -18.00
CA TRP A 36 -2.98 -1.67 -16.62
C TRP A 36 -3.97 -2.73 -16.15
N ARG A 37 -3.45 -3.72 -15.43
CA ARG A 37 -4.24 -4.71 -14.71
C ARG A 37 -4.44 -4.25 -13.27
N PHE A 38 -5.69 -4.11 -12.86
CA PHE A 38 -6.09 -3.74 -11.50
C PHE A 38 -6.35 -5.00 -10.68
N THR A 39 -5.71 -5.08 -9.52
CA THR A 39 -5.88 -6.18 -8.56
C THR A 39 -6.25 -5.58 -7.21
N VAL A 40 -7.45 -5.89 -6.72
CA VAL A 40 -7.83 -5.50 -5.35
C VAL A 40 -6.96 -6.30 -4.39
N VAL A 41 -6.29 -5.59 -3.49
CA VAL A 41 -5.53 -6.22 -2.42
C VAL A 41 -6.47 -6.27 -1.22
N PRO A 42 -6.93 -7.45 -0.78
CA PRO A 42 -7.62 -7.55 0.49
C PRO A 42 -6.66 -7.02 1.55
N GLU A 43 -7.12 -6.03 2.32
CA GLU A 43 -6.39 -5.60 3.51
C GLU A 43 -6.43 -6.78 4.47
N ASP A 44 -5.33 -7.52 4.56
CA ASP A 44 -5.21 -8.67 5.44
C ASP A 44 -5.60 -8.24 6.86
N PRO A 45 -6.73 -8.72 7.42
CA PRO A 45 -7.17 -8.31 8.74
C PRO A 45 -6.15 -8.71 9.83
N MET A 46 -5.25 -9.66 9.53
CA MET A 46 -4.15 -10.03 10.40
C MET A 46 -3.05 -8.95 10.50
N LEU A 47 -2.81 -8.16 9.46
CA LEU A 47 -1.78 -7.10 9.49
C LEU A 47 -2.24 -5.90 10.34
N ARG A 48 -3.55 -5.63 10.33
CA ARG A 48 -4.18 -4.61 11.19
C ARG A 48 -4.17 -4.98 12.67
N LYS A 49 -4.05 -6.27 13.01
CA LYS A 49 -3.89 -6.76 14.38
C LYS A 49 -2.44 -6.63 14.90
N MET A 50 -1.45 -6.66 13.99
CA MET A 50 -0.04 -6.47 14.36
C MET A 50 0.33 -4.99 14.53
N SER A 51 -0.35 -4.06 13.86
CA SER A 51 -0.12 -2.62 14.06
C SER A 51 -0.61 -2.10 15.43
N ASP A 52 -1.54 -2.81 16.09
CA ASP A 52 -1.94 -2.53 17.47
C ASP A 52 -0.89 -3.02 18.50
N SER A 53 0.06 -3.84 18.05
CA SER A 53 1.17 -4.35 18.87
C SER A 53 2.45 -3.52 18.72
N VAL A 54 2.37 -2.28 18.22
CA VAL A 54 3.48 -1.34 18.38
C VAL A 54 3.59 -1.02 19.86
N VAL A 55 4.42 -1.81 20.53
CA VAL A 55 4.75 -1.69 21.94
C VAL A 55 5.25 -0.27 22.16
N ASN A 56 4.45 0.53 22.86
CA ASN A 56 4.91 1.79 23.41
C ASN A 56 5.95 1.44 24.47
N VAL A 57 7.24 1.47 24.11
CA VAL A 57 8.32 1.17 25.04
C VAL A 57 8.38 2.32 26.03
N PRO A 58 8.09 2.11 27.33
CA PRO A 58 8.22 3.19 28.29
C PRO A 58 9.73 3.46 28.49
N VAL A 59 10.20 4.59 27.98
CA VAL A 59 11.58 5.06 28.22
C VAL A 59 11.72 5.57 29.65
N TRP A 60 11.77 4.67 30.63
CA TRP A 60 12.14 5.03 32.00
C TRP A 60 12.96 3.92 32.67
N ARG A 61 14.29 4.11 32.72
CA ARG A 61 15.12 4.08 33.94
C ARG A 61 16.63 4.26 33.67
N MET A 62 17.09 5.50 33.76
CA MET A 62 18.11 6.05 34.67
C MET A 62 19.21 5.15 35.32
N THR A 63 20.47 5.64 35.20
CA THR A 63 21.59 5.75 36.19
C THR A 63 22.93 5.03 35.93
N SER A 64 23.97 5.89 35.94
CA SER A 64 25.34 5.77 36.44
C SER A 64 26.26 4.60 36.06
N ARG A 65 27.41 4.99 35.49
CA ARG A 65 28.70 4.72 36.16
C ARG A 65 29.70 5.84 35.89
#